data_AF-A0A2W6BVT3-F1
#
_entry.id   AF-A0A2W6BVT3-F1
#
_cell.length_a   1.000
_cell.length_b   1.000
_cell.length_c   1.000
_cell.angle_alpha   90.00
_cell.angle_beta   90.00
_cell.angle_gamma   90.00
#
_symmetry.space_group_name_H-M   'P 1'
#
loop_
_entity.id
_entity.type
_entity.pdbx_description
1 polymer ?
#
loop_
_entity_poly.entity_id
_entity_poly.type
_entity_poly.pdbx_seq_one_letter_code
_entity_poly.pdbx_strand_id
1 'polypeptide(L)'
;RVLLSDPMRAFSADVRQLFGGRVQLREPREVRELADGTSLELAGLSVTVDHTPGHTRGSVTFRSVTDDGPGVLVSGDTLFAGSIGRTDLPGGDHEQMLTSLRDKILVLDDDTTVLPGHGPATTIGRERASNPFLDGLATPGRPLGL
;
A
#
# COMPACT_ATOMS: atom_id res chain seq x y z
N ARG A 1 5.87 -19.85 -1.46
CA ARG A 1 5.31 -20.62 -2.60
C ARG A 1 4.02 -21.37 -2.28
N VAL A 2 3.84 -21.95 -1.08
CA VAL A 2 2.61 -22.67 -0.68
C VAL A 2 1.31 -21.87 -0.92
N LEU A 3 1.32 -20.56 -0.65
CA LEU A 3 0.15 -19.70 -0.87
C LEU A 3 -0.12 -19.39 -2.36
N LEU A 4 0.82 -19.67 -3.28
CA LEU A 4 0.57 -19.50 -4.71
C LEU A 4 -0.20 -20.68 -5.29
N SER A 5 0.14 -21.90 -4.85
CA SER A 5 -0.53 -23.13 -5.30
C SER A 5 -1.85 -23.40 -4.57
N ASP A 6 -1.99 -22.90 -3.33
CA ASP A 6 -3.21 -23.00 -2.54
C ASP A 6 -3.44 -21.70 -1.72
N PRO A 7 -3.93 -20.63 -2.38
CA PRO A 7 -4.14 -19.34 -1.70
C PRO A 7 -5.20 -19.41 -0.61
N MET A 8 -6.11 -20.39 -0.69
CA MET A 8 -7.13 -20.61 0.34
C MET A 8 -6.51 -20.91 1.70
N ARG A 9 -5.26 -21.39 1.76
CA ARG A 9 -4.51 -21.57 3.01
C ARG A 9 -4.34 -20.31 3.84
N ALA A 10 -4.38 -19.13 3.21
CA ALA A 10 -4.29 -17.85 3.91
C ALA A 10 -5.56 -17.53 4.74
N PHE A 11 -6.70 -18.14 4.42
CA PHE A 11 -7.98 -17.85 5.06
C PHE A 11 -8.32 -18.84 6.16
N SER A 12 -9.12 -18.41 7.15
CA SER A 12 -9.68 -19.28 8.18
C SER A 12 -10.67 -20.30 7.59
N ALA A 13 -10.95 -21.39 8.32
CA ALA A 13 -11.90 -22.41 7.87
C ALA A 13 -13.29 -21.82 7.53
N ASP A 14 -13.76 -20.88 8.34
CA ASP A 14 -15.06 -20.22 8.16
C ASP A 14 -15.10 -19.38 6.87
N VAL A 15 -14.04 -18.62 6.60
CA VAL A 15 -13.92 -17.83 5.37
C VAL A 15 -13.85 -18.76 4.15
N ARG A 16 -13.13 -19.88 4.23
CA ARG A 16 -13.10 -20.88 3.15
C ARG A 16 -14.47 -21.48 2.89
N GLN A 17 -15.25 -21.74 3.93
CA GLN A 17 -16.61 -22.26 3.82
C GLN A 17 -17.55 -21.25 3.12
N LEU A 18 -17.35 -19.95 3.35
CA LEU A 18 -18.10 -18.88 2.68
C LEU A 18 -17.93 -18.90 1.15
N PHE A 19 -16.73 -19.21 0.67
CA PHE A 19 -16.45 -19.38 -0.77
C PHE A 19 -16.98 -20.71 -1.34
N GLY A 20 -17.47 -21.63 -0.49
CA GLY A 20 -18.31 -22.78 -0.86
C GLY A 20 -17.73 -23.73 -1.91
N GLY A 21 -16.41 -23.78 -2.07
CA GLY A 21 -15.77 -24.51 -3.17
C GLY A 21 -16.10 -23.97 -4.58
N ARG A 22 -16.75 -22.81 -4.67
CA ARG A 22 -17.20 -22.18 -5.93
C ARG A 22 -16.08 -21.43 -6.64
N VAL A 23 -15.03 -21.06 -5.90
CA VAL A 23 -13.83 -20.41 -6.45
C VAL A 23 -12.72 -21.45 -6.54
N GLN A 24 -12.38 -21.85 -7.76
CA GLN A 24 -11.16 -22.63 -8.03
C GLN A 24 -10.00 -21.65 -8.24
N LEU A 25 -9.26 -21.38 -7.18
CA LEU A 25 -7.97 -20.71 -7.32
C LEU A 25 -6.96 -21.70 -7.89
N ARG A 26 -6.16 -21.25 -8.86
CA ARG A 26 -5.08 -22.03 -9.46
C ARG A 26 -3.80 -21.21 -9.36
N GLU A 27 -2.67 -21.90 -9.35
CA GLU A 27 -1.38 -21.22 -9.40
C GLU A 27 -1.31 -20.32 -10.65
N PRO A 28 -0.88 -19.06 -10.50
CA PRO A 28 -0.67 -18.18 -11.65
C PRO A 28 0.31 -18.81 -12.64
N ARG A 29 0.01 -18.70 -13.94
CA ARG A 29 0.92 -19.18 -15.00
C ARG A 29 2.25 -18.43 -15.00
N GLU A 30 2.22 -17.19 -14.53
CA GLU A 30 3.38 -16.31 -14.45
C GLU A 30 3.40 -15.67 -13.06
N VAL A 31 4.57 -15.67 -12.46
CA VAL A 31 4.85 -15.03 -11.18
C VAL A 31 5.99 -14.06 -11.42
N ARG A 32 5.73 -12.77 -11.19
CA ARG A 32 6.74 -11.72 -11.26
C ARG A 32 6.99 -11.17 -9.87
N GLU A 33 8.26 -11.04 -9.51
CA GLU A 33 8.64 -10.33 -8.30
C GLU A 33 8.60 -8.83 -8.57
N LEU A 34 8.01 -8.09 -7.63
CA LEU A 34 7.94 -6.63 -7.69
C LEU A 34 8.90 -6.07 -6.66
N ALA A 35 10.05 -5.59 -7.11
CA ALA A 35 11.05 -4.95 -6.28
C ALA A 35 10.75 -3.45 -6.11
N ASP A 36 11.31 -2.84 -5.07
CA ASP A 36 11.24 -1.38 -4.88
C ASP A 36 11.75 -0.62 -6.11
N GLY A 37 11.02 0.42 -6.52
CA GLY A 37 11.35 1.24 -7.68
C GLY A 37 11.04 0.60 -9.03
N THR A 38 10.47 -0.62 -9.07
CA THR A 38 10.09 -1.25 -10.33
C THR A 38 9.06 -0.40 -11.06
N SER A 39 9.31 -0.07 -12.32
CA SER A 39 8.34 0.55 -13.22
C SER A 39 7.65 -0.51 -14.06
N LEU A 40 6.32 -0.42 -14.15
CA LEU A 40 5.44 -1.33 -14.89
C LEU A 40 4.62 -0.53 -15.88
N GLU A 41 4.56 -1.01 -17.13
CA GLU A 41 3.63 -0.52 -18.14
C GLU A 41 2.42 -1.45 -18.19
N LEU A 42 1.28 -0.99 -17.71
CA LEU A 42 0.05 -1.79 -17.57
C LEU A 42 -1.11 -1.05 -18.22
N ALA A 43 -1.68 -1.62 -19.28
CA ALA A 43 -2.84 -1.05 -19.98
C ALA A 43 -2.64 0.43 -20.42
N GLY A 44 -1.41 0.82 -20.75
CA GLY A 44 -1.06 2.19 -21.15
C GLY A 44 -0.79 3.14 -19.97
N LEU A 45 -0.72 2.62 -18.75
CA LEU A 45 -0.36 3.38 -17.54
C LEU A 45 1.04 3.01 -17.09
N SER A 46 1.86 4.02 -16.82
CA SER A 46 3.14 3.85 -16.13
C SER A 46 2.91 3.85 -14.62
N VAL A 47 3.26 2.75 -13.97
CA VAL A 47 3.08 2.52 -12.53
C VAL A 47 4.42 2.22 -11.90
N THR A 48 4.79 2.96 -10.85
CA THR A 48 5.95 2.63 -10.03
C THR A 48 5.52 1.88 -8.79
N VAL A 49 6.24 0.80 -8.48
CA VAL A 49 6.09 0.04 -7.25
C VAL A 49 7.03 0.62 -6.20
N ASP A 50 6.49 0.92 -5.01
CA ASP A 50 7.29 1.26 -3.83
C ASP A 50 7.11 0.16 -2.78
N HIS A 51 8.22 -0.39 -2.29
CA HIS A 51 8.18 -1.36 -1.19
C HIS A 51 7.94 -0.64 0.13
N THR A 52 6.84 -0.96 0.79
CA THR A 52 6.33 -0.26 1.97
C THR A 52 6.02 -1.25 3.11
N PRO A 53 7.03 -1.99 3.60
CA PRO A 53 6.80 -2.95 4.67
C PRO A 53 6.30 -2.28 5.94
N GLY A 54 5.49 -3.00 6.70
CA GLY A 54 4.99 -2.52 7.99
C GLY A 54 3.68 -3.18 8.37
N HIS A 55 2.67 -3.11 7.52
CA HIS A 55 1.46 -3.92 7.69
C HIS A 55 1.77 -5.41 7.47
N THR A 56 2.51 -5.70 6.40
CA THR A 56 3.15 -6.99 6.16
C THR A 56 4.58 -6.77 5.66
N ARG A 57 5.42 -7.81 5.73
CA ARG A 57 6.78 -7.79 5.15
C ARG A 57 6.83 -7.53 3.64
N GLY A 58 5.77 -7.90 2.93
CA GLY A 58 5.69 -7.83 1.47
C GLY A 58 4.78 -6.71 0.95
N SER A 59 4.35 -5.80 1.82
CA SER A 59 3.48 -4.69 1.43
C SER A 59 4.18 -3.79 0.42
N VAL A 60 3.46 -3.42 -0.63
CA VAL A 60 3.90 -2.45 -1.64
C VAL A 60 2.77 -1.45 -1.88
N THR A 61 3.13 -0.26 -2.31
CA THR A 61 2.20 0.70 -2.90
C THR A 61 2.48 0.86 -4.39
N PHE A 62 1.47 1.32 -5.12
CA PHE A 62 1.58 1.59 -6.55
C PHE A 62 1.27 3.06 -6.80
N ARG A 63 2.25 3.81 -7.28
CA ARG A 63 2.06 5.22 -7.64
C ARG A 63 2.12 5.40 -9.16
N SER A 64 1.27 6.28 -9.67
CA SER A 64 1.24 6.66 -11.08
C SER A 64 1.15 8.17 -11.19
N VAL A 65 1.87 8.72 -12.16
CA VAL A 65 1.74 10.13 -12.57
C VAL A 65 0.71 10.17 -13.69
N THR A 66 -0.21 11.12 -13.64
CA THR A 66 -1.20 11.30 -14.71
C THR A 66 -0.81 12.49 -15.57
N ASP A 67 -1.05 12.40 -16.88
CA ASP A 67 -0.60 13.44 -17.83
C ASP A 67 -1.26 14.80 -17.60
N ASP A 68 -2.49 14.82 -17.08
CA ASP A 68 -3.35 16.02 -16.96
C ASP A 68 -3.97 16.21 -15.55
N GLY A 69 -3.44 15.56 -14.51
CA GLY A 69 -4.05 15.57 -13.17
C GLY A 69 -3.10 15.19 -12.03
N PRO A 70 -3.59 15.22 -10.77
CA PRO A 70 -2.78 14.85 -9.62
C PRO A 70 -2.34 13.38 -9.71
N GLY A 71 -1.17 13.07 -9.15
CA GLY A 71 -0.72 11.68 -9.04
C GLY A 71 -1.74 10.81 -8.30
N VAL A 72 -1.70 9.50 -8.56
CA VAL A 72 -2.53 8.51 -7.86
C VAL A 72 -1.63 7.54 -7.13
N LEU A 73 -1.96 7.25 -5.87
CA LEU A 73 -1.32 6.25 -5.03
C LEU A 73 -2.36 5.20 -4.62
N VAL A 74 -2.19 3.96 -5.06
CA VAL A 74 -2.87 2.80 -4.47
C VAL A 74 -2.06 2.36 -3.27
N SER A 75 -2.52 2.72 -2.06
CA SER A 75 -1.74 2.56 -0.83
C SER A 75 -1.91 1.20 -0.16
N GLY A 76 -2.88 0.39 -0.59
CA GLY A 76 -3.24 -0.84 0.09
C GLY A 76 -3.49 -0.57 1.57
N ASP A 77 -2.86 -1.36 2.45
CA ASP A 77 -2.96 -1.23 3.90
C ASP A 77 -1.80 -0.44 4.53
N THR A 78 -1.09 0.39 3.75
CA THR A 78 -0.05 1.27 4.29
C THR A 78 -0.65 2.57 4.86
N LEU A 79 -1.52 3.25 4.11
CA LEU A 79 -2.14 4.53 4.50
C LEU A 79 -3.64 4.52 4.20
N PHE A 80 -4.44 4.95 5.17
CA PHE A 80 -5.89 5.13 5.07
C PHE A 80 -6.28 6.57 5.39
N ALA A 81 -7.55 6.93 5.12
CA ALA A 81 -8.10 8.20 5.59
C ALA A 81 -8.10 8.26 7.12
N GLY A 82 -7.27 9.12 7.71
CA GLY A 82 -7.15 9.36 9.15
C GLY A 82 -6.55 8.19 9.95
N SER A 83 -5.98 7.17 9.30
CA SER A 83 -5.37 6.00 9.97
C SER A 83 -4.33 5.29 9.10
N ILE A 84 -3.76 4.20 9.61
CA ILE A 84 -2.80 3.32 8.92
C ILE A 84 -3.20 1.85 9.14
N GLY A 85 -2.63 0.93 8.35
CA GLY A 85 -2.80 -0.50 8.59
C GLY A 85 -2.22 -0.94 9.92
N ARG A 86 -2.82 -1.98 10.51
CA ARG A 86 -2.34 -2.58 11.77
C ARG A 86 -0.97 -3.24 11.57
N THR A 87 -0.13 -3.23 12.59
CA THR A 87 1.24 -3.76 12.52
C THR A 87 1.52 -4.85 13.55
N ASP A 88 0.49 -5.30 14.28
CA ASP A 88 0.59 -6.23 15.42
C ASP A 88 0.38 -7.71 15.06
N LEU A 89 0.07 -8.02 13.80
CA LEU A 89 -0.06 -9.39 13.30
C LEU A 89 1.29 -9.97 12.85
N PRO A 90 1.43 -11.30 12.72
CA PRO A 90 2.67 -11.92 12.27
C PRO A 90 3.20 -11.34 10.94
N GLY A 91 4.41 -10.78 10.99
CA GLY A 91 5.04 -10.12 9.84
C GLY A 91 4.72 -8.63 9.71
N GLY A 92 3.95 -8.05 10.63
CA GLY A 92 3.83 -6.61 10.81
C GLY A 92 4.99 -6.05 11.67
N ASP A 93 5.32 -4.78 11.44
CA ASP A 93 6.37 -4.03 12.14
C ASP A 93 6.03 -2.54 12.11
N HIS A 94 5.89 -1.92 13.29
CA HIS A 94 5.49 -0.53 13.40
C HIS A 94 6.57 0.45 12.94
N GLU A 95 7.84 0.21 13.27
CA GLU A 95 8.95 1.08 12.90
C GLU A 95 9.18 1.06 11.38
N GLN A 96 9.02 -0.11 10.75
CA GLN A 96 9.05 -0.21 9.29
C GLN A 96 7.87 0.52 8.65
N MET A 97 6.68 0.46 9.26
CA MET A 97 5.52 1.22 8.78
C MET A 97 5.80 2.72 8.78
N LEU A 98 6.30 3.27 9.89
CA LEU A 98 6.64 4.70 10.01
C LEU A 98 7.72 5.11 9.01
N THR A 99 8.74 4.25 8.82
CA THR A 99 9.79 4.48 7.81
C THR A 99 9.21 4.53 6.40
N SER A 100 8.34 3.57 6.04
CA SER A 100 7.66 3.52 4.74
C SER A 100 6.79 4.75 4.51
N LEU A 101 5.99 5.15 5.50
CA LEU A 101 5.16 6.35 5.43
C LEU A 101 6.02 7.60 5.20
N ARG A 102 7.10 7.76 5.96
CA ARG A 102 8.00 8.90 5.85
C ARG A 102 8.70 8.98 4.50
N ASP A 103 9.29 7.88 4.05
CA ASP A 103 10.26 7.88 2.94
C ASP A 103 9.60 7.69 1.57
N LYS A 104 8.43 7.05 1.51
CA LYS A 104 7.73 6.72 0.26
C LYS A 104 6.43 7.48 0.05
N ILE A 105 5.73 7.82 1.14
CA ILE A 105 4.37 8.36 1.06
C ILE A 105 4.35 9.86 1.31
N LEU A 106 4.96 10.33 2.40
CA LEU A 106 5.01 11.76 2.75
C LEU A 106 5.92 12.59 1.83
N VAL A 107 6.71 11.96 0.96
CA VAL A 107 7.50 12.65 -0.07
C VAL A 107 6.68 13.05 -1.30
N LEU A 108 5.46 12.53 -1.44
CA LEU A 108 4.58 12.80 -2.57
C LEU A 108 3.89 14.17 -2.46
N ASP A 109 3.44 14.68 -3.60
CA ASP A 109 2.74 15.95 -3.70
C ASP A 109 1.38 15.92 -2.96
N ASP A 110 1.00 17.04 -2.37
CA ASP A 110 -0.16 17.11 -1.47
C ASP A 110 -1.51 16.88 -2.17
N ASP A 111 -1.57 17.09 -3.48
CA ASP A 111 -2.74 16.83 -4.34
C ASP A 111 -2.84 15.35 -4.77
N THR A 112 -1.81 14.54 -4.56
CA THR A 112 -1.81 13.10 -4.88
C THR A 112 -3.00 12.42 -4.22
N THR A 113 -3.85 11.79 -5.04
CA THR A 113 -5.02 11.04 -4.58
C THR A 113 -4.58 9.69 -4.03
N VAL A 114 -5.04 9.35 -2.83
CA VAL A 114 -4.76 8.08 -2.16
C VAL A 114 -5.99 7.18 -2.23
N LEU A 115 -5.82 6.00 -2.81
CA LEU A 115 -6.81 4.93 -2.92
C LEU A 115 -6.42 3.80 -1.95
N PRO A 116 -7.00 3.76 -0.74
CA PRO A 116 -6.66 2.74 0.25
C PRO A 116 -7.28 1.38 -0.04
N GLY A 117 -6.72 0.34 0.58
CA GLY A 117 -7.33 -1.00 0.60
C GLY A 117 -8.69 -1.02 1.31
N HIS A 118 -8.90 -0.10 2.26
CA HIS A 118 -10.11 0.01 3.05
C HIS A 118 -10.51 1.48 3.31
N GLY A 119 -11.81 1.72 3.43
CA GLY A 119 -12.33 3.06 3.72
C GLY A 119 -12.38 3.98 2.48
N PRO A 120 -12.64 5.28 2.69
CA PRO A 120 -12.77 6.24 1.60
C PRO A 120 -11.40 6.70 1.06
N ALA A 121 -11.40 7.19 -0.18
CA ALA A 121 -10.24 7.86 -0.77
C ALA A 121 -9.88 9.15 0.00
N THR A 122 -8.61 9.53 -0.05
CA THR A 122 -8.08 10.76 0.57
C THR A 122 -6.98 11.39 -0.29
N THR A 123 -6.24 12.37 0.22
CA THR A 123 -5.05 12.95 -0.45
C THR A 123 -3.88 13.03 0.51
N ILE A 124 -2.65 13.04 -0.02
CA ILE A 124 -1.43 13.16 0.79
C ILE A 124 -1.46 14.41 1.66
N GLY A 125 -1.91 15.55 1.12
CA GLY A 125 -2.02 16.79 1.88
C GLY A 125 -2.99 16.71 3.06
N ARG A 126 -4.15 16.06 2.87
CA ARG A 126 -5.12 15.86 3.96
C ARG A 126 -4.52 14.99 5.07
N GLU A 127 -3.90 13.88 4.68
CA GLU A 127 -3.32 12.95 5.65
C GLU A 127 -2.14 13.57 6.39
N ARG A 128 -1.25 14.29 5.69
CA ARG A 128 -0.15 15.03 6.32
C ARG A 128 -0.66 16.04 7.36
N ALA A 129 -1.79 16.71 7.09
CA ALA A 129 -2.32 17.76 7.96
C ALA A 129 -3.13 17.23 9.15
N SER A 130 -3.69 16.02 9.07
CA SER A 130 -4.72 15.58 10.02
C SER A 130 -4.62 14.14 10.50
N ASN A 131 -3.81 13.29 9.87
CA ASN A 131 -3.68 11.90 10.26
C ASN A 131 -2.81 11.79 11.52
N PRO A 132 -3.35 11.34 12.67
CA PRO A 132 -2.61 11.34 13.93
C PRO A 132 -1.42 10.38 13.94
N PHE A 133 -1.36 9.41 13.01
CA PHE A 133 -0.24 8.49 12.89
C PHE A 133 0.94 9.07 12.11
N LEU A 134 0.76 10.23 11.47
CA LEU A 134 1.81 10.93 10.72
C LEU A 134 2.40 12.10 11.52
N ASP A 135 1.87 12.37 12.71
CA ASP A 135 2.38 13.42 13.58
C ASP A 135 3.84 13.14 13.99
N GLY A 136 4.68 14.17 13.94
CA GLY A 136 6.11 14.06 14.22
C GLY A 136 6.96 13.33 13.17
N LEU A 137 6.38 12.80 12.08
CA LEU A 137 7.16 12.21 10.98
C LEU A 137 7.73 13.32 10.09
N ALA A 138 9.00 13.67 10.29
CA ALA A 138 9.70 14.63 9.45
C ALA A 138 9.93 14.06 8.03
N THR A 139 9.46 14.74 7.00
CA THR A 139 9.78 14.39 5.61
C THR A 139 11.22 14.83 5.30
N PRO A 140 12.09 13.96 4.74
CA PRO A 140 13.42 14.38 4.30
C PRO A 140 13.31 15.52 3.26
N GLY A 141 13.95 16.66 3.51
CA GLY A 141 14.14 17.72 2.51
C GLY A 141 13.03 18.75 2.32
N ARG A 142 11.91 18.69 3.05
CA ARG A 142 10.92 19.78 3.10
C ARG A 142 11.01 20.45 4.48
N PRO A 143 11.53 21.68 4.61
CA PRO A 143 11.60 22.34 5.91
C PRO A 143 10.19 22.43 6.50
N LEU A 144 10.06 22.11 7.78
CA LEU A 144 8.84 22.40 8.55
C LEU A 144 8.58 23.90 8.39
N GLY A 145 7.50 24.25 7.70
CA GLY A 145 7.07 25.64 7.59
C GLY A 145 6.87 26.23 8.98
N LEU A 146 7.47 27.39 9.21
CA LEU A 146 7.24 28.25 10.37
C LEU A 146 5.77 28.61 10.54
#